data_AF-A0A7K3Z2Z6-F1
#
_entry.id   AF-A0A7K3Z2Z6-F1
#
_cell.length_a   1.000
_cell.length_b   1.000
_cell.length_c   1.000
_cell.angle_alpha   90.00
_cell.angle_beta   90.00
_cell.angle_gamma   90.00
#
_symmetry.space_group_name_H-M   'P 1'
#
loop_
_entity.id
_entity.type
_entity.pdbx_description
1 polymer ?
#
loop_
_entity_poly.entity_id
_entity_poly.type
_entity_poly.pdbx_seq_one_letter_code
_entity_poly.pdbx_strand_id
1 'polypeptide(L)'
;MKKIRTAIYSFLLVLSFIFSALTIPLSTGYDLGVHDASVFYSTQYLMQPTELDEIHYALQQVRNMFSQQQIIYFLPTSPPFPLYAEPVYGHLENFEAQTTLSLLTSQIVDCEVNHEFSTVFYYGHQNMRGVGLPWPERSYGFVEQAAPDADPETVGTIWDSDIYYAPTVDNHHFIFLWTCNSGNTAGSLDPLHGMPISWTRQNLSTDGYHDPDESSYCFISFQNHSATFIENLGVPNQIYKYWMVFFYYYALQLQYSINDALDYASYAVGYDGGWSDPDNRLSGDGYPYLWYGGGNLTEGGYWGKMRIYGNGDIHLPVTRGEWVT
;
A
#
# COMPACT_ATOMS: atom_id res chain seq x y z
N MET A 1 2.59 29.97 -6.95
CA MET A 1 3.00 29.06 -8.05
C MET A 1 4.52 28.90 -8.21
N LYS A 2 5.35 29.95 -8.35
CA LYS A 2 6.83 29.77 -8.48
C LYS A 2 7.50 29.16 -7.23
N LYS A 3 7.08 29.54 -6.02
CA LYS A 3 7.69 29.07 -4.76
C LYS A 3 7.46 27.58 -4.46
N ILE A 4 6.28 27.04 -4.79
CA ILE A 4 5.93 25.62 -4.59
C ILE A 4 6.74 24.71 -5.52
N ARG A 5 6.89 25.10 -6.80
CA ARG A 5 7.73 24.36 -7.75
C ARG A 5 9.20 24.33 -7.30
N THR A 6 9.73 25.43 -6.77
CA THR A 6 11.11 25.47 -6.25
C THR A 6 11.31 24.57 -5.03
N ALA A 7 10.34 24.49 -4.12
CA ALA A 7 10.42 23.58 -2.97
C ALA A 7 10.43 22.11 -3.40
N ILE A 8 9.56 21.73 -4.35
CA ILE A 8 9.51 20.35 -4.91
C ILE A 8 10.82 20.00 -5.62
N TYR A 9 11.36 20.90 -6.47
CA TYR A 9 12.64 20.64 -7.14
C TYR A 9 13.83 20.59 -6.17
N SER A 10 13.85 21.42 -5.12
CA SER A 10 14.90 21.38 -4.10
C SER A 10 14.80 20.12 -3.23
N PHE A 11 13.60 19.62 -2.95
CA PHE A 11 13.41 18.38 -2.20
C PHE A 11 13.73 17.12 -3.03
N LEU A 12 13.35 17.10 -4.32
CA LEU A 12 13.77 16.05 -5.26
C LEU A 12 15.30 16.00 -5.43
N LEU A 13 15.97 17.16 -5.34
CA LEU A 13 17.44 17.24 -5.34
C LEU A 13 18.05 16.71 -4.04
N VAL A 14 17.39 16.89 -2.89
CA VAL A 14 17.84 16.30 -1.61
C VAL A 14 17.62 14.79 -1.61
N LEU A 15 16.51 14.30 -2.19
CA LEU A 15 16.29 12.87 -2.40
C LEU A 15 17.46 12.27 -3.20
N SER A 16 17.87 12.89 -4.31
CA SER A 16 18.96 12.38 -5.15
C SER A 16 20.34 12.35 -4.47
N PHE A 17 20.57 13.13 -3.41
CA PHE A 17 21.81 13.10 -2.62
C PHE A 17 21.83 12.08 -1.47
N ILE A 18 20.67 11.56 -1.04
CA ILE A 18 20.60 10.52 0.01
C ILE A 18 20.87 9.11 -0.56
N PHE A 19 20.82 8.93 -1.89
CA PHE A 19 21.03 7.63 -2.55
C PHE A 19 22.50 7.21 -2.75
N SER A 20 23.49 7.88 -2.14
CA SER A 20 24.90 7.50 -2.24
C SER A 20 25.43 6.72 -1.02
N ALA A 21 24.63 5.81 -0.48
CA ALA A 21 25.09 4.82 0.50
C ALA A 21 24.96 3.42 -0.11
N LEU A 22 26.09 2.71 -0.19
CA LEU A 22 26.28 1.32 -0.67
C LEU A 22 25.11 0.72 -1.46
N THR A 23 25.17 0.82 -2.78
CA THR A 23 24.41 -0.08 -3.66
C THR A 23 24.96 -1.49 -3.50
N ILE A 24 24.35 -2.29 -2.62
CA ILE A 24 24.49 -3.74 -2.68
C ILE A 24 23.82 -4.19 -3.99
N PRO A 25 24.49 -4.99 -4.83
CA PRO A 25 23.89 -5.45 -6.08
C PRO A 25 22.58 -6.18 -5.78
N LEU A 26 21.49 -5.65 -6.36
CA LEU A 26 20.13 -6.14 -6.28
C LEU A 26 20.03 -7.55 -6.88
N SER A 27 19.99 -8.59 -6.04
CA SER A 27 19.38 -9.85 -6.47
C SER A 27 17.86 -9.72 -6.38
N THR A 28 17.18 -10.19 -7.41
CA THR A 28 15.75 -10.51 -7.38
C THR A 28 15.47 -11.54 -6.27
N GLY A 29 14.43 -11.31 -5.45
CA GLY A 29 13.90 -12.28 -4.49
C GLY A 29 14.87 -12.68 -3.39
N TYR A 30 14.86 -11.95 -2.28
CA TYR A 30 15.27 -12.55 -1.02
C TYR A 30 14.02 -13.23 -0.46
N ASP A 31 14.12 -14.53 -0.21
CA ASP A 31 13.34 -15.23 0.80
C ASP A 31 14.38 -15.91 1.69
N LEU A 32 14.71 -15.22 2.78
CA LEU A 32 15.60 -15.78 3.81
C LEU A 32 14.80 -16.50 4.91
N GLY A 33 13.47 -16.49 4.84
CA GLY A 33 12.57 -17.06 5.85
C GLY A 33 12.81 -16.53 7.27
N VAL A 34 13.26 -15.28 7.42
CA VAL A 34 13.58 -14.67 8.71
C VAL A 34 13.08 -13.23 8.80
N HIS A 35 12.60 -12.88 9.99
CA HIS A 35 12.09 -11.57 10.42
C HIS A 35 10.79 -11.16 9.75
N ASP A 36 10.83 -10.13 8.91
CA ASP A 36 9.65 -9.45 8.39
C ASP A 36 9.54 -9.62 6.86
N ALA A 37 8.32 -9.54 6.34
CA ALA A 37 8.02 -9.65 4.91
C ALA A 37 7.35 -8.39 4.36
N SER A 38 7.65 -8.05 3.11
CA SER A 38 6.89 -7.06 2.33
C SER A 38 6.62 -7.58 0.92
N VAL A 39 5.35 -7.82 0.62
CA VAL A 39 4.94 -8.33 -0.70
C VAL A 39 4.32 -7.22 -1.54
N PHE A 40 4.84 -7.05 -2.76
CA PHE A 40 4.35 -6.07 -3.73
C PHE A 40 3.62 -6.78 -4.85
N TYR A 41 2.41 -6.33 -5.13
CA TYR A 41 1.59 -6.82 -6.23
C TYR A 41 1.23 -5.66 -7.15
N SER A 42 1.33 -5.85 -8.46
CA SER A 42 0.89 -4.85 -9.44
C SER A 42 0.34 -5.53 -10.68
N THR A 43 -0.79 -5.03 -11.22
CA THR A 43 -1.26 -5.47 -12.54
C THR A 43 -0.55 -4.78 -13.69
N GLN A 44 -0.32 -5.51 -14.79
CA GLN A 44 0.32 -5.02 -16.00
C GLN A 44 -0.65 -4.63 -17.14
N TYR A 45 -1.91 -5.09 -17.14
CA TYR A 45 -2.50 -5.44 -18.45
C TYR A 45 -3.44 -4.44 -19.16
N LEU A 46 -3.80 -3.27 -18.61
CA LEU A 46 -4.53 -2.23 -19.37
C LEU A 46 -4.11 -0.79 -19.05
N MET A 47 -3.01 -0.68 -18.32
CA MET A 47 -2.43 0.61 -17.99
C MET A 47 -1.78 1.17 -19.25
N GLN A 48 -2.02 2.45 -19.52
CA GLN A 48 -1.28 3.15 -20.58
C GLN A 48 0.23 2.99 -20.27
N PRO A 49 1.12 2.92 -21.28
CA PRO A 49 2.56 2.81 -21.02
C PRO A 49 3.07 3.87 -20.04
N THR A 50 2.53 5.08 -20.11
CA THR A 50 2.82 6.16 -19.17
C THR A 50 2.37 5.88 -17.73
N GLU A 51 1.27 5.15 -17.52
CA GLU A 51 0.84 4.74 -16.18
C GLU A 51 1.75 3.67 -15.60
N LEU A 52 2.15 2.71 -16.43
CA LEU A 52 3.10 1.66 -16.04
C LEU A 52 4.44 2.25 -15.62
N ASP A 53 4.96 3.24 -16.34
CA ASP A 53 6.20 3.92 -15.98
C ASP A 53 6.12 4.60 -14.60
N GLU A 54 4.99 5.23 -14.28
CA GLU A 54 4.79 5.93 -13.00
C GLU A 54 4.62 4.96 -11.83
N ILE A 55 3.94 3.83 -12.05
CA ILE A 55 3.81 2.74 -11.09
C ILE A 55 5.17 2.08 -10.85
N HIS A 56 5.89 1.73 -11.93
CA HIS A 56 7.24 1.19 -11.86
C HIS A 56 8.14 2.12 -11.04
N TYR A 57 8.13 3.42 -11.35
CA TYR A 57 8.90 4.40 -10.61
C TYR A 57 8.56 4.38 -9.12
N ALA A 58 7.29 4.55 -8.77
CA ALA A 58 6.86 4.64 -7.37
C ALA A 58 7.20 3.35 -6.60
N LEU A 59 6.82 2.19 -7.15
CA LEU A 59 7.08 0.90 -6.52
C LEU A 59 8.57 0.63 -6.39
N GLN A 60 9.40 0.99 -7.39
CA GLN A 60 10.85 0.82 -7.31
C GLN A 60 11.45 1.65 -6.17
N GLN A 61 11.00 2.89 -5.98
CA GLN A 61 11.44 3.70 -4.83
C GLN A 61 11.03 3.06 -3.50
N VAL A 62 9.79 2.60 -3.39
CA VAL A 62 9.29 1.93 -2.18
C VAL A 62 10.09 0.66 -1.88
N ARG A 63 10.26 -0.22 -2.87
CA ARG A 63 11.07 -1.44 -2.76
C ARG A 63 12.50 -1.13 -2.30
N ASN A 64 13.12 -0.08 -2.84
CA ASN A 64 14.46 0.33 -2.41
C ASN A 64 14.47 0.75 -0.93
N MET A 65 13.46 1.48 -0.44
CA MET A 65 13.38 1.88 0.97
C MET A 65 13.21 0.69 1.93
N PHE A 66 12.45 -0.34 1.54
CA PHE A 66 12.37 -1.60 2.29
C PHE A 66 13.73 -2.31 2.32
N SER A 67 14.42 -2.42 1.17
CA SER A 67 15.72 -3.09 1.06
C SER A 67 16.86 -2.43 1.85
N GLN A 68 16.68 -1.17 2.25
CA GLN A 68 17.63 -0.42 3.07
C GLN A 68 17.48 -0.68 4.58
N GLN A 69 16.39 -1.33 5.02
CA GLN A 69 16.18 -1.59 6.45
C GLN A 69 17.04 -2.77 6.93
N GLN A 70 17.80 -2.57 8.00
CA GLN A 70 18.75 -3.56 8.51
C GLN A 70 18.64 -3.81 10.01
N ILE A 71 18.80 -5.06 10.43
CA ILE A 71 19.08 -5.42 11.82
C ILE A 71 20.60 -5.44 11.97
N ILE A 72 21.13 -4.62 12.89
CA ILE A 72 22.56 -4.52 13.14
C ILE A 72 22.87 -5.23 14.45
N TYR A 73 23.67 -6.30 14.38
CA TYR A 73 24.06 -7.09 15.54
C TYR A 73 25.35 -6.57 16.17
N PHE A 74 25.32 -6.33 17.48
CA PHE A 74 26.45 -5.78 18.24
C PHE A 74 27.05 -6.82 19.19
N LEU A 75 28.38 -6.83 19.28
CA LEU A 75 29.08 -7.54 20.34
C LEU A 75 28.86 -6.82 21.69
N PRO A 76 28.69 -7.55 22.80
CA PRO A 76 28.53 -6.97 24.14
C PRO A 76 29.86 -6.46 24.71
N THR A 77 30.50 -5.53 24.01
CA THR A 77 31.77 -4.89 24.37
C THR A 77 31.57 -3.40 24.62
N SER A 78 32.57 -2.73 25.23
CA SER A 78 32.57 -1.29 25.46
C SER A 78 33.80 -0.65 24.80
N PRO A 79 33.65 0.18 23.75
CA PRO A 79 32.38 0.54 23.09
C PRO A 79 31.79 -0.65 22.30
N PRO A 80 30.47 -0.64 22.02
CA PRO A 80 29.84 -1.66 21.20
C PRO A 80 30.43 -1.66 19.79
N PHE A 81 30.73 -2.84 19.28
CA PHE A 81 31.23 -3.02 17.92
C PHE A 81 30.18 -3.77 17.08
N PRO A 82 29.79 -3.22 15.91
CA PRO A 82 28.91 -3.94 15.00
C PRO A 82 29.64 -5.18 14.46
N LEU A 83 28.97 -6.33 14.54
CA LEU A 83 29.50 -7.62 14.11
C LEU A 83 29.08 -7.92 12.66
N TYR A 84 27.78 -7.88 12.40
CA TYR A 84 27.18 -8.05 11.09
C TYR A 84 25.82 -7.34 11.03
N ALA A 85 25.29 -7.19 9.82
CA ALA A 85 23.94 -6.70 9.61
C ALA A 85 23.22 -7.60 8.61
N GLU A 86 21.92 -7.74 8.78
CA GLU A 86 21.04 -8.45 7.85
C GLU A 86 19.78 -7.63 7.57
N PRO A 87 19.04 -7.90 6.47
CA PRO A 87 17.83 -7.16 6.16
C PRO A 87 16.77 -7.35 7.26
N VAL A 88 16.02 -6.28 7.58
CA VAL A 88 14.77 -6.39 8.37
C VAL A 88 13.73 -7.18 7.58
N TYR A 89 13.61 -6.84 6.29
CA TYR A 89 12.68 -7.50 5.39
C TYR A 89 13.39 -8.61 4.63
N GLY A 90 13.24 -9.84 5.13
CA GLY A 90 13.80 -11.05 4.54
C GLY A 90 13.07 -11.50 3.28
N HIS A 91 11.86 -10.96 3.04
CA HIS A 91 11.00 -11.29 1.91
C HIS A 91 10.52 -10.05 1.14
N LEU A 92 11.00 -9.87 -0.08
CA LEU A 92 10.60 -8.77 -0.99
C LEU A 92 10.14 -9.32 -2.35
N GLU A 93 8.97 -9.94 -2.36
CA GLU A 93 8.48 -10.71 -3.50
C GLU A 93 7.43 -10.02 -4.37
N ASN A 94 7.30 -10.59 -5.58
CA ASN A 94 6.29 -10.37 -6.60
C ASN A 94 6.21 -8.94 -7.20
N PHE A 95 7.24 -8.15 -6.97
CA PHE A 95 7.46 -6.88 -7.65
C PHE A 95 7.36 -7.06 -9.18
N GLU A 96 6.38 -6.38 -9.78
CA GLU A 96 6.10 -6.40 -11.23
C GLU A 96 5.66 -7.75 -11.80
N ALA A 97 5.19 -8.67 -10.97
CA ALA A 97 4.72 -9.97 -11.44
C ALA A 97 3.20 -10.15 -11.29
N GLN A 98 2.68 -11.01 -12.16
CA GLN A 98 1.26 -11.29 -12.31
C GLN A 98 0.66 -11.81 -11.01
N THR A 99 -0.43 -11.20 -10.54
CA THR A 99 -1.09 -11.60 -9.29
C THR A 99 -2.17 -12.64 -9.57
N THR A 100 -1.85 -13.91 -9.38
CA THR A 100 -2.80 -15.03 -9.46
C THR A 100 -3.25 -15.47 -8.06
N LEU A 101 -4.40 -16.16 -7.97
CA LEU A 101 -4.87 -16.71 -6.70
C LEU A 101 -3.83 -17.67 -6.09
N SER A 102 -3.26 -18.57 -6.88
CA SER A 102 -2.26 -19.52 -6.38
C SER A 102 -1.03 -18.81 -5.83
N LEU A 103 -0.59 -17.73 -6.48
CA LEU A 103 0.55 -16.94 -6.04
C LEU A 103 0.21 -16.17 -4.77
N LEU A 104 -0.94 -15.49 -4.71
CA LEU A 104 -1.36 -14.79 -3.50
C LEU A 104 -1.45 -15.75 -2.32
N THR A 105 -2.09 -16.90 -2.49
CA THR A 105 -2.22 -17.89 -1.42
C THR A 105 -0.86 -18.45 -1.01
N SER A 106 0.07 -18.71 -1.94
CA SER A 106 1.42 -19.15 -1.54
C SER A 106 2.18 -18.08 -0.76
N GLN A 107 2.02 -16.80 -1.13
CA GLN A 107 2.64 -15.68 -0.44
C GLN A 107 2.02 -15.43 0.94
N ILE A 108 0.70 -15.59 1.07
CA ILE A 108 0.02 -15.59 2.38
C ILE A 108 0.61 -16.69 3.25
N VAL A 109 0.65 -17.93 2.76
CA VAL A 109 1.18 -19.06 3.54
C VAL A 109 2.64 -18.83 3.94
N ASP A 110 3.47 -18.27 3.06
CA ASP A 110 4.85 -17.93 3.38
C ASP A 110 4.96 -16.90 4.52
N CYS A 111 4.26 -15.76 4.37
CA CYS A 111 4.19 -14.70 5.39
C CYS A 111 3.78 -15.24 6.77
N GLU A 112 2.86 -16.20 6.77
CA GLU A 112 2.27 -16.77 7.97
C GLU A 112 3.16 -17.84 8.64
N VAL A 113 3.98 -18.53 7.86
CA VAL A 113 4.85 -19.61 8.38
C VAL A 113 6.23 -19.09 8.76
N ASN A 114 6.76 -18.11 8.03
CA ASN A 114 8.18 -17.76 8.10
C ASN A 114 8.47 -16.34 8.64
N HIS A 115 7.45 -15.51 8.85
CA HIS A 115 7.66 -14.09 9.19
C HIS A 115 6.80 -13.65 10.38
N GLU A 116 7.34 -12.77 11.22
CA GLU A 116 6.66 -12.25 12.43
C GLU A 116 5.76 -11.04 12.11
N PHE A 117 6.15 -10.27 11.09
CA PHE A 117 5.38 -9.16 10.55
C PHE A 117 5.36 -9.27 9.03
N SER A 118 4.20 -9.02 8.41
CA SER A 118 4.15 -8.86 6.96
C SER A 118 3.33 -7.63 6.56
N THR A 119 3.81 -6.99 5.49
CA THR A 119 3.07 -5.94 4.78
C THR A 119 2.71 -6.37 3.36
N VAL A 120 1.55 -5.93 2.90
CA VAL A 120 1.05 -6.20 1.56
C VAL A 120 0.70 -4.89 0.87
N PHE A 121 1.31 -4.63 -0.28
CA PHE A 121 0.90 -3.56 -1.17
C PHE A 121 0.37 -4.13 -2.48
N TYR A 122 -0.82 -3.74 -2.89
CA TYR A 122 -1.38 -4.11 -4.19
C TYR A 122 -1.83 -2.86 -4.95
N TYR A 123 -1.38 -2.71 -6.21
CA TYR A 123 -1.93 -1.72 -7.14
C TYR A 123 -2.64 -2.42 -8.30
N GLY A 124 -3.91 -2.10 -8.50
CA GLY A 124 -4.62 -2.64 -9.65
C GLY A 124 -6.10 -2.33 -9.70
N HIS A 125 -6.86 -3.28 -10.26
CA HIS A 125 -8.27 -3.09 -10.53
C HIS A 125 -9.13 -3.97 -9.64
N GLN A 126 -10.33 -3.47 -9.40
CA GLN A 126 -11.37 -4.26 -8.77
C GLN A 126 -12.22 -4.94 -9.84
N ASN A 127 -12.68 -6.15 -9.54
CA ASN A 127 -13.80 -6.73 -10.26
C ASN A 127 -15.12 -6.09 -9.82
N MET A 128 -15.87 -5.53 -10.77
CA MET A 128 -17.11 -4.81 -10.50
C MET A 128 -18.32 -5.71 -10.25
N ARG A 129 -18.26 -7.03 -10.47
CA ARG A 129 -19.44 -7.92 -10.33
C ARG A 129 -20.02 -8.00 -8.92
N GLY A 130 -19.18 -7.91 -7.88
CA GLY A 130 -19.65 -7.90 -6.49
C GLY A 130 -20.19 -6.55 -6.02
N VAL A 131 -19.92 -5.47 -6.77
CA VAL A 131 -20.37 -4.11 -6.44
C VAL A 131 -21.81 -3.94 -6.88
N GLY A 132 -22.74 -4.08 -5.94
CA GLY A 132 -24.18 -3.88 -6.17
C GLY A 132 -25.04 -5.11 -5.93
N LEU A 133 -24.44 -6.27 -5.62
CA LEU A 133 -25.19 -7.40 -5.07
C LEU A 133 -25.83 -7.00 -3.73
N PRO A 134 -27.09 -7.42 -3.49
CA PRO A 134 -27.74 -7.16 -2.21
C PRO A 134 -26.99 -7.91 -1.11
N TRP A 135 -26.99 -7.34 0.10
CA TRP A 135 -26.66 -8.11 1.29
C TRP A 135 -27.49 -9.40 1.32
N PRO A 136 -26.92 -10.58 1.60
CA PRO A 136 -25.56 -10.86 2.08
C PRO A 136 -24.47 -11.11 1.01
N GLU A 137 -24.81 -11.11 -0.28
CA GLU A 137 -23.96 -11.63 -1.37
C GLU A 137 -22.86 -10.65 -1.82
N ARG A 138 -22.63 -9.56 -1.08
CA ARG A 138 -21.67 -8.54 -1.47
C ARG A 138 -20.24 -9.01 -1.17
N SER A 139 -19.54 -9.45 -2.20
CA SER A 139 -18.10 -9.75 -2.15
C SER A 139 -17.27 -8.63 -2.79
N TYR A 140 -16.08 -8.42 -2.25
CA TYR A 140 -15.06 -7.56 -2.84
C TYR A 140 -14.00 -8.45 -3.47
N GLY A 141 -13.52 -8.09 -4.66
CA GLY A 141 -12.48 -8.86 -5.33
C GLY A 141 -11.61 -7.95 -6.19
N PHE A 142 -10.31 -8.22 -6.19
CA PHE A 142 -9.38 -7.58 -7.12
C PHE A 142 -8.96 -8.58 -8.18
N VAL A 143 -8.62 -8.05 -9.34
CA VAL A 143 -8.28 -8.85 -10.51
C VAL A 143 -7.19 -8.14 -11.28
N GLU A 144 -6.29 -8.94 -11.85
CA GLU A 144 -5.22 -8.40 -12.67
C GLU A 144 -5.76 -7.83 -13.99
N GLN A 145 -6.74 -8.46 -14.62
CA GLN A 145 -7.31 -8.01 -15.90
C GLN A 145 -8.67 -7.35 -15.72
N ALA A 146 -8.80 -6.09 -16.13
CA ALA A 146 -10.08 -5.40 -16.20
C ALA A 146 -10.52 -5.22 -17.67
N ALA A 147 -10.87 -6.30 -18.39
CA ALA A 147 -11.37 -6.15 -19.76
C ALA A 147 -12.64 -5.27 -19.78
N PRO A 148 -12.70 -4.17 -20.58
CA PRO A 148 -13.88 -3.29 -20.60
C PRO A 148 -15.14 -3.97 -21.15
N ASP A 149 -14.99 -4.90 -22.10
CA ASP A 149 -16.12 -5.46 -22.86
C ASP A 149 -16.14 -7.00 -22.95
N ALA A 150 -15.25 -7.71 -22.23
CA ALA A 150 -15.07 -9.15 -22.42
C ALA A 150 -14.58 -9.87 -21.15
N ASP A 151 -15.46 -10.13 -20.19
CA ASP A 151 -15.61 -11.52 -19.72
C ASP A 151 -16.90 -11.71 -18.88
N PRO A 152 -17.89 -12.50 -19.37
CA PRO A 152 -18.99 -12.98 -18.53
C PRO A 152 -18.56 -14.02 -17.48
N GLU A 153 -17.31 -14.47 -17.45
CA GLU A 153 -16.73 -15.34 -16.41
C GLU A 153 -15.37 -14.81 -15.99
N THR A 154 -15.28 -14.11 -14.86
CA THR A 154 -14.05 -13.44 -14.41
C THR A 154 -13.02 -14.45 -13.88
N VAL A 155 -12.35 -15.15 -14.80
CA VAL A 155 -11.24 -16.06 -14.53
C VAL A 155 -10.13 -15.26 -13.84
N GLY A 156 -9.71 -15.72 -12.65
CA GLY A 156 -8.57 -15.15 -11.93
C GLY A 156 -8.88 -13.95 -11.02
N THR A 157 -10.14 -13.64 -10.73
CA THR A 157 -10.45 -12.72 -9.61
C THR A 157 -10.13 -13.39 -8.28
N ILE A 158 -9.52 -12.61 -7.39
CA ILE A 158 -9.27 -12.99 -6.01
C ILE A 158 -10.30 -12.27 -5.16
N TRP A 159 -11.19 -13.04 -4.55
CA TRP A 159 -12.24 -12.53 -3.68
C TRP A 159 -11.78 -12.45 -2.23
N ASP A 160 -12.43 -11.57 -1.47
CA ASP A 160 -12.29 -11.47 -0.03
C ASP A 160 -12.45 -12.82 0.69
N SER A 161 -13.34 -13.69 0.22
CA SER A 161 -13.46 -15.07 0.73
C SER A 161 -12.22 -15.93 0.48
N ASP A 162 -11.58 -15.78 -0.68
CA ASP A 162 -10.37 -16.56 -1.03
C ASP A 162 -9.22 -16.23 -0.08
N ILE A 163 -9.14 -14.96 0.33
CA ILE A 163 -8.14 -14.47 1.29
C ILE A 163 -8.47 -14.98 2.70
N TYR A 164 -9.72 -14.82 3.15
CA TYR A 164 -10.12 -15.23 4.49
C TYR A 164 -9.90 -16.74 4.74
N TYR A 165 -10.23 -17.57 3.74
CA TYR A 165 -10.06 -19.03 3.83
C TYR A 165 -8.67 -19.54 3.48
N ALA A 166 -7.73 -18.66 3.13
CA ALA A 166 -6.33 -19.06 3.01
C ALA A 166 -5.80 -19.56 4.38
N PRO A 167 -4.78 -20.44 4.41
CA PRO A 167 -4.16 -20.85 5.67
C PRO A 167 -3.35 -19.67 6.22
N THR A 168 -3.94 -18.89 7.13
CA THR A 168 -3.28 -17.78 7.83
C THR A 168 -3.35 -17.96 9.35
N VAL A 169 -2.42 -17.36 10.10
CA VAL A 169 -2.35 -17.25 11.56
C VAL A 169 -2.23 -15.79 12.03
N ASP A 170 -2.66 -14.85 11.19
CA ASP A 170 -2.78 -13.41 11.46
C ASP A 170 -1.45 -12.59 11.41
N ASN A 171 -0.47 -12.96 10.58
CA ASN A 171 0.79 -12.19 10.45
C ASN A 171 0.74 -11.02 9.45
N HIS A 172 -0.41 -10.74 8.82
CA HIS A 172 -0.61 -9.61 7.91
C HIS A 172 -0.98 -8.32 8.64
N HIS A 173 0.04 -7.57 9.06
CA HIS A 173 -0.11 -6.43 9.97
C HIS A 173 -0.41 -5.10 9.27
N PHE A 174 0.15 -4.88 8.08
CA PHE A 174 -0.13 -3.68 7.29
C PHE A 174 -0.54 -4.05 5.87
N ILE A 175 -1.77 -3.72 5.48
CA ILE A 175 -2.28 -4.00 4.14
C ILE A 175 -2.68 -2.69 3.49
N PHE A 176 -2.11 -2.41 2.32
CA PHE A 176 -2.45 -1.24 1.52
C PHE A 176 -2.86 -1.66 0.10
N LEU A 177 -4.17 -1.74 -0.13
CA LEU A 177 -4.74 -2.03 -1.44
C LEU A 177 -5.12 -0.74 -2.17
N TRP A 178 -4.33 -0.38 -3.17
CA TRP A 178 -4.62 0.70 -4.10
C TRP A 178 -5.59 0.23 -5.20
N THR A 179 -6.84 -0.02 -4.81
CA THR A 179 -7.91 -0.53 -5.67
C THR A 179 -9.24 0.10 -5.36
N CYS A 180 -10.12 0.16 -6.36
CA CYS A 180 -11.50 0.61 -6.17
C CYS A 180 -12.25 -0.30 -5.18
N ASN A 181 -13.15 0.30 -4.40
CA ASN A 181 -14.12 -0.27 -3.45
C ASN A 181 -13.60 -1.25 -2.38
N SER A 182 -12.34 -1.66 -2.39
CA SER A 182 -11.77 -2.54 -1.35
C SER A 182 -11.79 -1.89 0.05
N GLY A 183 -11.97 -0.57 0.13
CA GLY A 183 -12.20 0.18 1.37
C GLY A 183 -13.65 0.57 1.64
N ASN A 184 -14.66 0.02 0.96
CA ASN A 184 -16.07 0.41 1.16
C ASN A 184 -16.64 0.04 2.54
N THR A 185 -16.09 -0.99 3.17
CA THR A 185 -16.54 -1.50 4.47
C THR A 185 -15.37 -2.15 5.19
N ALA A 186 -15.36 -2.11 6.52
CA ALA A 186 -14.48 -2.92 7.36
C ALA A 186 -14.73 -4.42 7.16
N GLY A 187 -15.99 -4.77 6.86
CA GLY A 187 -16.43 -6.14 6.63
C GLY A 187 -17.27 -6.72 7.79
N SER A 188 -17.69 -7.97 7.62
CA SER A 188 -18.36 -8.78 8.64
C SER A 188 -18.11 -10.26 8.39
N LEU A 189 -18.38 -11.11 9.39
CA LEU A 189 -18.32 -12.58 9.29
C LEU A 189 -19.70 -13.22 9.01
N ASP A 190 -20.79 -12.49 9.19
CA ASP A 190 -22.16 -13.01 8.98
C ASP A 190 -23.01 -12.02 8.16
N PRO A 191 -23.00 -12.13 6.82
CA PRO A 191 -22.14 -13.01 6.01
C PRO A 191 -20.67 -12.55 5.98
N LEU A 192 -19.76 -13.45 5.62
CA LEU A 192 -18.36 -13.09 5.35
C LEU A 192 -18.28 -12.13 4.16
N HIS A 193 -17.71 -10.94 4.37
CA HIS A 193 -17.42 -9.98 3.32
C HIS A 193 -16.44 -8.90 3.79
N GLY A 194 -15.75 -8.26 2.85
CA GLY A 194 -14.91 -7.09 3.10
C GLY A 194 -13.43 -7.44 3.14
N MET A 195 -12.62 -6.72 2.36
CA MET A 195 -11.17 -6.93 2.33
C MET A 195 -10.50 -6.73 3.69
N PRO A 196 -10.85 -5.72 4.52
CA PRO A 196 -10.16 -5.52 5.79
C PRO A 196 -10.30 -6.71 6.74
N ILE A 197 -11.54 -7.18 6.99
CA ILE A 197 -11.76 -8.37 7.82
C ILE A 197 -11.21 -9.65 7.18
N SER A 198 -11.18 -9.76 5.85
CA SER A 198 -10.62 -10.94 5.19
C SER A 198 -9.11 -11.10 5.36
N TRP A 199 -8.38 -9.98 5.36
CA TRP A 199 -6.93 -9.97 5.57
C TRP A 199 -6.53 -10.14 7.04
N THR A 200 -7.32 -9.57 7.95
CA THR A 200 -6.93 -9.44 9.37
C THR A 200 -7.70 -10.36 10.29
N ARG A 201 -8.83 -10.92 9.81
CA ARG A 201 -9.76 -11.78 10.56
C ARG A 201 -10.31 -11.16 11.84
N GLN A 202 -10.26 -9.84 11.94
CA GLN A 202 -10.66 -9.09 13.11
C GLN A 202 -11.62 -7.96 12.71
N ASN A 203 -12.49 -7.59 13.65
CA ASN A 203 -13.31 -6.41 13.51
C ASN A 203 -12.41 -5.19 13.79
N LEU A 204 -12.05 -4.50 12.72
CA LEU A 204 -11.22 -3.31 12.78
C LEU A 204 -12.05 -2.06 13.05
N SER A 205 -11.44 -1.04 13.67
CA SER A 205 -11.98 0.32 13.70
C SER A 205 -12.31 0.78 12.28
N THR A 206 -13.44 1.48 12.14
CA THR A 206 -13.86 2.04 10.85
C THR A 206 -13.19 3.37 10.51
N ASP A 207 -12.44 3.93 11.45
CA ASP A 207 -11.68 5.17 11.31
C ASP A 207 -10.34 5.03 12.03
N GLY A 208 -9.41 4.28 11.44
CA GLY A 208 -8.11 4.02 12.05
C GLY A 208 -7.18 5.24 12.14
N TYR A 209 -7.61 6.39 11.61
CA TYR A 209 -6.85 7.64 11.71
C TYR A 209 -7.29 8.49 12.90
N HIS A 210 -8.60 8.70 13.09
CA HIS A 210 -9.10 9.50 14.23
C HIS A 210 -9.47 8.69 15.47
N ASP A 211 -9.79 7.40 15.30
CA ASP A 211 -10.23 6.49 16.36
C ASP A 211 -9.54 5.11 16.16
N PRO A 212 -8.20 5.04 16.20
CA PRO A 212 -7.47 3.78 16.05
C PRO A 212 -7.87 2.78 17.14
N ASP A 213 -8.05 1.53 16.76
CA ASP A 213 -8.24 0.45 17.74
C ASP A 213 -6.91 -0.02 18.36
N GLU A 214 -6.98 -0.93 19.33
CA GLU A 214 -5.80 -1.50 20.00
C GLU A 214 -5.20 -2.69 19.25
N SER A 215 -5.68 -3.02 18.04
CA SER A 215 -5.17 -4.16 17.28
C SER A 215 -3.78 -3.85 16.70
N SER A 216 -3.07 -4.88 16.25
CA SER A 216 -1.79 -4.72 15.56
C SER A 216 -1.96 -4.51 14.05
N TYR A 217 -3.19 -4.30 13.57
CA TYR A 217 -3.53 -4.30 12.15
C TYR A 217 -3.93 -2.93 11.65
N CYS A 218 -3.38 -2.53 10.51
CA CYS A 218 -3.85 -1.38 9.77
C CYS A 218 -4.13 -1.77 8.32
N PHE A 219 -5.31 -1.42 7.84
CA PHE A 219 -5.73 -1.64 6.48
C PHE A 219 -6.08 -0.31 5.80
N ILE A 220 -5.45 -0.05 4.66
CA ILE A 220 -5.71 1.12 3.83
C ILE A 220 -6.22 0.70 2.45
N SER A 221 -7.32 1.30 2.00
CA SER A 221 -7.79 1.16 0.63
C SER A 221 -8.77 2.27 0.25
N PHE A 222 -9.42 2.18 -0.92
CA PHE A 222 -10.35 3.19 -1.38
C PHE A 222 -11.80 2.77 -1.25
N GLN A 223 -12.61 3.68 -0.72
CA GLN A 223 -14.04 3.70 -0.91
C GLN A 223 -14.36 4.21 -2.32
N ASN A 224 -15.26 3.49 -2.99
CA ASN A 224 -15.69 3.72 -4.37
C ASN A 224 -14.52 3.64 -5.36
N HIS A 225 -13.95 4.76 -5.81
CA HIS A 225 -12.88 4.74 -6.81
C HIS A 225 -11.49 4.88 -6.17
N SER A 226 -10.46 4.30 -6.79
CA SER A 226 -9.04 4.56 -6.50
C SER A 226 -8.42 5.53 -7.51
N ALA A 227 -7.49 6.35 -7.04
CA ALA A 227 -6.86 7.37 -7.87
C ALA A 227 -5.84 6.72 -8.82
N THR A 228 -5.61 7.26 -10.03
CA THR A 228 -4.49 6.80 -10.87
C THR A 228 -3.21 7.52 -10.47
N PHE A 229 -2.06 6.88 -10.65
CA PHE A 229 -0.75 7.54 -10.52
C PHE A 229 -0.45 8.52 -11.67
N ILE A 230 -1.21 8.51 -12.77
CA ILE A 230 -1.01 9.48 -13.85
C ILE A 230 -1.57 10.85 -13.46
N GLU A 231 -0.74 11.88 -13.60
CA GLU A 231 -1.09 13.29 -13.42
C GLU A 231 -1.86 13.84 -14.64
N ASN A 232 -3.10 13.38 -14.91
CA ASN A 232 -3.75 13.64 -16.20
C ASN A 232 -4.95 14.61 -16.23
N LEU A 233 -5.26 15.32 -15.14
CA LEU A 233 -6.48 16.14 -15.09
C LEU A 233 -6.26 17.66 -15.11
N GLY A 234 -5.01 18.12 -15.31
CA GLY A 234 -4.71 19.57 -15.32
C GLY A 234 -5.02 20.27 -13.99
N VAL A 235 -5.27 19.50 -12.93
CA VAL A 235 -5.49 19.99 -11.57
C VAL A 235 -4.15 20.01 -10.84
N PRO A 236 -3.75 21.14 -10.24
CA PRO A 236 -2.55 21.21 -9.38
C PRO A 236 -2.59 20.18 -8.24
N ASN A 237 -1.43 19.69 -7.82
CA ASN A 237 -1.23 18.84 -6.63
C ASN A 237 -1.81 17.42 -6.68
N GLN A 238 -2.18 16.90 -7.86
CA GLN A 238 -2.54 15.48 -8.03
C GLN A 238 -1.32 14.61 -8.35
N ILE A 239 -0.36 14.56 -7.43
CA ILE A 239 0.91 13.85 -7.62
C ILE A 239 0.98 12.56 -6.79
N TYR A 240 -0.01 11.68 -6.97
CA TYR A 240 -0.24 10.53 -6.08
C TYR A 240 0.89 9.50 -6.08
N LYS A 241 1.64 9.37 -7.18
CA LYS A 241 2.88 8.58 -7.21
C LYS A 241 3.92 9.10 -6.21
N TYR A 242 4.10 10.43 -6.11
CA TYR A 242 5.05 11.03 -5.19
C TYR A 242 4.52 11.00 -3.76
N TRP A 243 3.21 11.20 -3.58
CA TRP A 243 2.57 10.99 -2.28
C TRP A 243 2.83 9.58 -1.74
N MET A 244 2.70 8.55 -2.59
CA MET A 244 2.99 7.15 -2.22
C MET A 244 4.44 6.97 -1.79
N VAL A 245 5.39 7.52 -2.56
CA VAL A 245 6.82 7.47 -2.22
C VAL A 245 7.09 8.18 -0.90
N PHE A 246 6.47 9.34 -0.66
CA PHE A 246 6.64 10.07 0.60
C PHE A 246 6.04 9.34 1.78
N PHE A 247 4.87 8.71 1.64
CA PHE A 247 4.26 7.89 2.68
C PHE A 247 5.24 6.82 3.19
N TYR A 248 5.79 6.01 2.29
CA TYR A 248 6.77 4.99 2.68
C TYR A 248 8.10 5.57 3.15
N TYR A 249 8.52 6.73 2.64
CA TYR A 249 9.70 7.43 3.16
C TYR A 249 9.53 7.80 4.64
N TYR A 250 8.41 8.42 5.01
CA TYR A 250 8.15 8.80 6.39
C TYR A 250 7.97 7.57 7.29
N ALA A 251 7.27 6.54 6.81
CA ALA A 251 7.07 5.31 7.58
C ALA A 251 8.38 4.53 7.81
N LEU A 252 9.23 4.35 6.78
CA LEU A 252 10.42 3.48 6.87
C LEU A 252 11.71 4.21 7.23
N GLN A 253 11.88 5.45 6.78
CA GLN A 253 13.14 6.18 6.98
C GLN A 253 13.09 7.08 8.22
N LEU A 254 11.93 7.69 8.49
CA LEU A 254 11.73 8.53 9.67
C LEU A 254 11.00 7.81 10.81
N GLN A 255 10.61 6.54 10.59
CA GLN A 255 10.01 5.68 11.61
C GLN A 255 8.74 6.28 12.19
N TYR A 256 7.93 6.93 11.36
CA TYR A 256 6.65 7.48 11.75
C TYR A 256 5.57 6.38 11.79
N SER A 257 4.57 6.57 12.64
CA SER A 257 3.35 5.76 12.59
C SER A 257 2.69 5.88 11.22
N ILE A 258 1.77 4.98 10.89
CA ILE A 258 1.01 5.10 9.63
C ILE A 258 0.29 6.45 9.56
N ASN A 259 -0.36 6.90 10.64
CA ASN A 259 -1.04 8.19 10.71
C ASN A 259 -0.11 9.38 10.48
N ASP A 260 1.04 9.42 11.17
CA ASP A 260 2.03 10.48 10.98
C ASP A 260 2.61 10.45 9.56
N ALA A 261 2.89 9.27 9.01
CA ALA A 261 3.39 9.13 7.65
C ALA A 261 2.37 9.63 6.60
N LEU A 262 1.07 9.42 6.81
CA LEU A 262 0.00 9.97 5.96
C LEU A 262 -0.04 11.49 6.00
N ASP A 263 0.11 12.08 7.19
CA ASP A 263 0.16 13.53 7.37
C ASP A 263 1.36 14.13 6.64
N TYR A 264 2.56 13.60 6.88
CA TYR A 264 3.79 14.10 6.28
C TYR A 264 3.87 13.88 4.78
N ALA A 265 3.32 12.76 4.25
CA ALA A 265 3.18 12.57 2.82
C ALA A 265 2.26 13.62 2.19
N SER A 266 1.19 13.98 2.87
CA SER A 266 0.23 14.98 2.42
C SER A 266 0.82 16.40 2.45
N TYR A 267 1.55 16.75 3.52
CA TYR A 267 2.34 17.99 3.57
C TYR A 267 3.35 18.07 2.42
N ALA A 268 4.06 16.97 2.13
CA ALA A 268 5.08 16.93 1.10
C ALA A 268 4.55 17.20 -0.31
N VAL A 269 3.28 16.91 -0.56
CA VAL A 269 2.61 17.21 -1.85
C VAL A 269 1.76 18.49 -1.83
N GLY A 270 1.83 19.26 -0.74
CA GLY A 270 1.30 20.61 -0.64
C GLY A 270 -0.10 20.74 -0.04
N TYR A 271 -0.54 19.77 0.77
CA TYR A 271 -1.73 19.91 1.62
C TYR A 271 -1.30 20.44 3.00
N ASP A 272 -1.59 21.71 3.28
CA ASP A 272 -1.13 22.44 4.48
C ASP A 272 -1.79 21.95 5.78
N GLY A 273 -2.86 21.15 5.69
CA GLY A 273 -3.52 20.48 6.82
C GLY A 273 -3.20 18.98 6.94
N GLY A 274 -2.25 18.47 6.17
CA GLY A 274 -1.85 17.07 6.22
C GLY A 274 -2.89 16.11 5.62
N TRP A 275 -3.04 14.94 6.23
CA TRP A 275 -4.02 13.94 5.84
C TRP A 275 -5.44 14.46 6.03
N SER A 276 -5.71 15.17 7.12
CA SER A 276 -7.05 15.70 7.42
C SER A 276 -7.38 17.01 6.70
N ASP A 277 -6.52 17.50 5.81
CA ASP A 277 -6.77 18.71 5.04
C ASP A 277 -8.07 18.54 4.22
N PRO A 278 -9.06 19.45 4.31
CA PRO A 278 -10.28 19.36 3.52
C PRO A 278 -10.02 19.39 2.00
N ASP A 279 -8.92 20.00 1.56
CA ASP A 279 -8.52 20.02 0.16
C ASP A 279 -7.74 18.76 -0.25
N ASN A 280 -7.34 17.91 0.71
CA ASN A 280 -6.68 16.63 0.42
C ASN A 280 -7.67 15.66 -0.21
N ARG A 281 -7.45 15.46 -1.50
CA ARG A 281 -8.31 14.67 -2.36
C ARG A 281 -8.28 13.17 -2.05
N LEU A 282 -7.24 12.66 -1.40
CA LEU A 282 -7.19 11.26 -1.01
C LEU A 282 -8.09 10.98 0.19
N SER A 283 -8.35 11.95 1.08
CA SER A 283 -8.87 11.70 2.43
C SER A 283 -10.09 12.55 2.81
N GLY A 284 -10.13 13.82 2.38
CA GLY A 284 -11.17 14.80 2.71
C GLY A 284 -12.50 14.51 2.01
N ASP A 285 -13.02 15.48 1.25
CA ASP A 285 -14.25 15.29 0.47
C ASP A 285 -14.07 14.36 -0.74
N GLY A 286 -12.96 13.62 -0.82
CA GLY A 286 -12.60 12.73 -1.92
C GLY A 286 -12.26 13.47 -3.22
N TYR A 287 -12.08 12.72 -4.31
CA TYR A 287 -11.87 13.29 -5.64
C TYR A 287 -12.98 12.90 -6.61
N PRO A 288 -13.41 13.83 -7.49
CA PRO A 288 -14.14 13.47 -8.68
C PRO A 288 -13.15 12.82 -9.67
N TYR A 289 -13.42 11.56 -10.01
CA TYR A 289 -12.71 10.80 -11.03
C TYR A 289 -13.36 11.01 -12.39
N LEU A 290 -12.52 11.32 -13.37
CA LEU A 290 -12.85 11.25 -14.79
C LEU A 290 -12.06 10.07 -15.36
N TRP A 291 -12.74 8.97 -15.69
CA TRP A 291 -12.13 7.91 -16.50
C TRP A 291 -11.73 8.52 -17.86
N TYR A 292 -10.60 8.11 -18.42
CA TYR A 292 -10.20 8.54 -19.76
C TYR A 292 -11.29 8.11 -20.76
N GLY A 293 -12.00 9.07 -21.35
CA GLY A 293 -13.15 8.82 -22.23
C GLY A 293 -14.54 8.89 -21.55
N GLY A 294 -14.61 9.08 -20.24
CA GLY A 294 -15.84 9.39 -19.51
C GLY A 294 -16.16 10.89 -19.57
N GLY A 295 -17.43 11.22 -19.81
CA GLY A 295 -17.92 12.55 -20.17
C GLY A 295 -17.63 13.70 -19.19
N ASN A 296 -18.07 14.89 -19.60
CA ASN A 296 -17.90 16.17 -18.91
C ASN A 296 -18.12 16.06 -17.39
N LEU A 297 -17.36 16.87 -16.62
CA LEU A 297 -17.50 17.12 -15.17
C LEU A 297 -18.95 17.43 -14.69
N THR A 298 -19.87 17.70 -15.62
CA THR A 298 -21.27 18.06 -15.39
C THR A 298 -22.22 16.86 -15.25
N GLU A 299 -21.82 15.63 -15.56
CA GLU A 299 -22.68 14.43 -15.51
C GLU A 299 -22.52 13.57 -14.24
N GLY A 300 -22.00 14.14 -13.16
CA GLY A 300 -21.81 13.43 -11.89
C GLY A 300 -20.52 12.62 -11.91
N GLY A 301 -19.40 13.27 -11.59
CA GLY A 301 -18.11 12.61 -11.47
C GLY A 301 -18.17 11.45 -10.47
N TYR A 302 -17.47 10.37 -10.80
CA TYR A 302 -17.31 9.23 -9.90
C TYR A 302 -16.50 9.66 -8.67
N TRP A 303 -17.05 9.56 -7.48
CA TRP A 303 -16.36 9.98 -6.26
C TRP A 303 -15.56 8.83 -5.64
N GLY A 304 -14.36 9.10 -5.14
CA GLY A 304 -13.58 8.14 -4.35
C GLY A 304 -12.82 8.80 -3.21
N LYS A 305 -12.62 8.06 -2.12
CA LYS A 305 -11.76 8.46 -1.00
C LYS A 305 -11.02 7.28 -0.42
N MET A 306 -9.79 7.46 0.01
CA MET A 306 -9.03 6.50 0.78
C MET A 306 -9.61 6.40 2.20
N ARG A 307 -9.58 5.20 2.75
CA ARG A 307 -10.07 4.82 4.06
C ARG A 307 -8.97 4.08 4.80
N ILE A 308 -8.92 4.30 6.10
CA ILE A 308 -7.99 3.65 7.02
C ILE A 308 -8.86 2.92 8.03
N TYR A 309 -8.63 1.62 8.16
CA TYR A 309 -9.28 0.74 9.10
C TYR A 309 -8.25 0.19 10.07
N GLY A 310 -8.66 -0.07 11.31
CA GLY A 310 -7.80 -0.68 12.32
C GLY A 310 -7.05 0.35 13.14
N ASN A 311 -5.76 0.11 13.34
CA ASN A 311 -4.88 0.93 14.16
C ASN A 311 -3.85 1.69 13.30
N GLY A 312 -4.11 2.95 12.98
CA GLY A 312 -3.16 3.80 12.25
C GLY A 312 -1.93 4.22 13.07
N ASP A 313 -1.85 3.88 14.36
CA ASP A 313 -0.70 4.21 15.21
C ASP A 313 0.41 3.15 15.14
N ILE A 314 0.20 2.05 14.41
CA ILE A 314 1.25 1.05 14.19
C ILE A 314 2.42 1.64 13.39
N HIS A 315 3.58 1.01 13.53
CA HIS A 315 4.81 1.37 12.83
C HIS A 315 5.26 0.19 11.97
N LEU A 316 5.81 0.49 10.79
CA LEU A 316 6.49 -0.53 10.00
C LEU A 316 7.80 -0.92 10.69
N PRO A 317 8.23 -2.19 10.63
CA PRO A 317 9.57 -2.57 11.05
C PRO A 317 10.66 -1.79 10.31
N VAL A 318 11.65 -1.32 11.06
CA VAL A 318 12.72 -0.45 10.54
C VAL A 318 14.06 -0.88 11.09
N THR A 319 15.11 -0.26 10.56
CA THR A 319 16.49 -0.49 10.99
C THR A 319 16.63 -0.40 12.52
N ARG A 320 17.15 -1.46 13.14
CA ARG A 320 17.27 -1.59 14.60
C ARG A 320 18.57 -2.27 15.00
N GLY A 321 19.01 -2.01 16.24
CA GLY A 321 20.20 -2.64 16.81
C GLY A 321 19.84 -3.75 17.78
N GLU A 322 20.49 -4.90 17.65
CA GLU A 322 20.30 -6.07 18.53
C GLU A 322 21.63 -6.52 19.13
N TRP A 323 21.59 -7.03 20.36
CA TRP A 323 22.76 -7.61 21.00
C TRP A 323 22.82 -9.09 20.68
N VAL A 324 23.99 -9.58 20.27
CA VAL A 324 24.19 -11.03 20.13
C VAL A 324 24.08 -11.66 21.52
N THR A 325 23.09 -12.54 21.70
CA THR A 325 22.83 -13.25 22.96
C THR A 325 23.81 -14.37 23.23
#